data_AF-A0A7J6WKH0-F1
#
_entry.id   AF-A0A7J6WKH0-F1
#
_cell.length_a   1.000
_cell.length_b   1.000
_cell.length_c   1.000
_cell.angle_alpha   90.00
_cell.angle_beta   90.00
_cell.angle_gamma   90.00
#
_symmetry.space_group_name_H-M   'P 1'
#
loop_
_entity.id
_entity.type
_entity.pdbx_description
1 polymer ?
#
loop_
_entity_poly.entity_id
_entity_poly.type
_entity_poly.pdbx_seq_one_letter_code
_entity_poly.pdbx_strand_id
1 'polypeptide(L)'
;MQPAKKIYESLLGNGVSITALAHIQFIRFLRRTEGIEAARKYFLDTRKSPNCTYHVYVAYAMMAFCLDKDPKVAHNVYEAGLKRFMHEPGYILEYADFLCRLNDDRNIRALFERALSSLPPEESVETLLAKQAFDSIRGT
;
A
#
# COMPACT_ATOMS: atom_id res chain seq x y z
N MET A 1 -16.69 14.14 -19.06
CA MET A 1 -15.68 13.71 -18.07
C MET A 1 -15.16 14.83 -17.16
N GLN A 2 -14.91 16.04 -17.67
CA GLN A 2 -14.50 17.22 -16.87
C GLN A 2 -15.33 17.52 -15.59
N PRO A 3 -16.65 17.27 -15.53
CA PRO A 3 -17.43 17.53 -14.31
C PRO A 3 -16.98 16.67 -13.12
N ALA A 4 -16.70 15.37 -13.34
CA ALA A 4 -16.33 14.44 -12.27
C ALA A 4 -14.96 14.76 -11.67
N LYS A 5 -14.00 15.15 -12.51
CA LYS A 5 -12.65 15.54 -12.04
C LYS A 5 -12.71 16.74 -11.10
N LYS A 6 -13.47 17.77 -11.47
CA LYS A 6 -13.69 18.96 -10.63
C LYS A 6 -14.33 18.63 -9.28
N ILE A 7 -15.23 17.64 -9.23
CA ILE A 7 -15.83 17.16 -7.97
C ILE A 7 -14.76 16.53 -7.08
N TYR A 8 -13.92 15.63 -7.60
CA TYR A 8 -12.82 15.06 -6.84
C TYR A 8 -11.85 16.13 -6.35
N GLU A 9 -11.44 17.05 -7.22
CA GLU A 9 -10.54 18.15 -6.87
C GLU A 9 -11.14 19.05 -5.77
N SER A 10 -12.43 19.35 -5.83
CA SER A 10 -13.12 20.11 -4.78
C SER A 10 -13.19 19.33 -3.46
N LEU A 11 -13.54 18.04 -3.49
CA LEU A 11 -13.56 17.20 -2.29
C LEU A 11 -12.19 17.11 -1.62
N LEU A 12 -11.12 17.07 -2.41
CA LEU A 12 -9.74 17.06 -1.92
C LEU A 12 -9.26 18.44 -1.46
N GLY A 13 -9.84 19.53 -1.97
CA GLY A 13 -9.50 20.90 -1.58
C GLY A 13 -10.21 21.43 -0.33
N ASN A 14 -11.35 20.83 0.05
CA ASN A 14 -12.29 21.43 1.02
C ASN A 14 -11.93 21.28 2.51
N GLY A 15 -10.69 20.95 2.89
CA GLY A 15 -10.21 20.99 4.28
C GLY A 15 -10.88 20.03 5.28
N VAL A 16 -11.96 19.35 4.91
CA VAL A 16 -12.47 18.15 5.58
C VAL A 16 -11.38 17.10 5.52
N SER A 17 -11.12 16.41 6.64
CA SER A 17 -10.09 15.36 6.75
C SER A 17 -10.04 14.52 5.47
N ILE A 18 -9.03 14.77 4.63
CA ILE A 18 -8.92 14.10 3.34
C ILE A 18 -8.62 12.65 3.67
N THR A 19 -9.63 11.80 3.47
CA THR A 19 -9.50 10.39 3.80
C THR A 19 -8.65 9.69 2.76
N ALA A 20 -7.91 8.67 3.18
CA ALA A 20 -7.19 7.79 2.26
C ALA A 20 -8.10 7.28 1.13
N LEU A 21 -9.36 7.02 1.45
CA LEU A 21 -10.38 6.60 0.50
C LEU A 21 -10.58 7.61 -0.64
N ALA A 22 -10.63 8.91 -0.36
CA ALA A 22 -10.78 9.94 -1.39
C ALA A 22 -9.61 9.91 -2.39
N HIS A 23 -8.38 9.83 -1.89
CA HIS A 23 -7.19 9.69 -2.74
C HIS A 23 -7.23 8.40 -3.57
N ILE A 24 -7.58 7.27 -2.95
CA ILE A 24 -7.66 5.97 -3.63
C ILE A 24 -8.69 6.02 -4.77
N GLN A 25 -9.88 6.60 -4.51
CA GLN A 25 -10.91 6.71 -5.54
C GLN A 25 -10.48 7.65 -6.67
N PHE A 26 -9.79 8.74 -6.35
CA PHE A 26 -9.30 9.64 -7.39
C PHE A 26 -8.17 9.03 -8.22
N ILE A 27 -7.25 8.29 -7.61
CA ILE A 27 -6.23 7.48 -8.33
C ILE A 27 -6.91 6.52 -9.30
N ARG A 28 -7.94 5.77 -8.84
CA ARG A 28 -8.71 4.84 -9.70
C ARG A 28 -9.39 5.57 -10.86
N PHE A 29 -9.97 6.75 -10.58
CA PHE A 29 -10.60 7.59 -11.59
C PHE A 29 -9.56 8.01 -12.65
N LEU A 30 -8.46 8.63 -12.24
CA LEU A 30 -7.40 9.08 -13.15
C LEU A 30 -6.84 7.91 -13.97
N ARG A 31 -6.64 6.74 -13.36
CA ARG A 31 -6.18 5.55 -14.10
C ARG A 31 -7.15 5.17 -15.22
N ARG A 32 -8.46 5.18 -14.94
CA ARG A 32 -9.51 4.80 -15.90
C ARG A 32 -9.72 5.83 -17.00
N THR A 33 -9.52 7.12 -16.72
CA THR A 33 -9.88 8.20 -17.65
C THR A 33 -8.69 8.86 -18.33
N GLU A 34 -7.53 8.88 -17.68
CA GLU A 34 -6.31 9.59 -18.11
C GLU A 34 -5.09 8.65 -18.19
N GLY A 35 -5.24 7.38 -17.79
CA GLY A 35 -4.21 6.35 -17.92
C GLY A 35 -3.29 6.21 -16.72
N ILE A 36 -2.37 5.23 -16.81
CA ILE A 36 -1.50 4.79 -15.72
C ILE A 36 -0.55 5.92 -15.26
N GLU A 37 0.02 6.68 -16.21
CA GLU A 37 0.98 7.74 -15.87
C GLU A 37 0.32 8.91 -15.11
N ALA A 38 -0.93 9.25 -15.41
CA ALA A 38 -1.68 10.26 -14.68
C ALA A 38 -1.94 9.83 -13.23
N ALA A 39 -2.36 8.58 -13.03
CA ALA A 39 -2.54 7.99 -11.70
C ALA A 39 -1.22 7.91 -10.92
N ARG A 40 -0.13 7.52 -11.58
CA ARG A 40 1.22 7.49 -11.00
C ARG A 40 1.64 8.87 -10.53
N LYS A 41 1.54 9.90 -11.38
CA LYS A 41 1.88 11.27 -11.03
C LYS A 41 1.12 11.73 -9.78
N TYR A 42 -0.19 11.49 -9.75
CA TYR A 42 -1.02 11.87 -8.61
C TYR A 42 -0.67 11.11 -7.32
N PHE A 43 -0.37 9.80 -7.40
CA PHE A 43 0.13 9.03 -6.26
C PHE A 43 1.45 9.59 -5.72
N LEU A 44 2.40 9.91 -6.61
CA LEU A 44 3.70 10.48 -6.25
C LEU A 44 3.58 11.86 -5.57
N ASP A 45 2.55 12.63 -5.90
CA ASP A 45 2.26 13.90 -5.23
C ASP A 45 1.55 13.69 -3.90
N THR A 46 0.54 12.81 -3.86
CA THR A 46 -0.22 12.48 -2.64
C THR A 46 0.69 11.96 -1.53
N ARG A 47 1.66 11.11 -1.87
CA ARG A 47 2.56 10.49 -0.88
C ARG A 47 3.50 11.47 -0.17
N LYS A 48 3.69 12.68 -0.72
CA LYS A 48 4.49 13.75 -0.09
C LYS A 48 3.74 14.39 1.09
N SER A 49 2.42 14.23 1.16
CA SER A 49 1.62 14.75 2.25
C SER A 49 1.92 14.04 3.58
N PRO A 50 2.03 14.77 4.70
CA PRO A 50 2.11 14.16 6.03
C PRO A 50 0.82 13.40 6.38
N ASN A 51 -0.32 13.73 5.77
CA ASN A 51 -1.59 13.05 6.02
C ASN A 51 -1.80 11.80 5.14
N CYS A 52 -0.84 11.46 4.28
CA CYS A 52 -0.92 10.24 3.49
C CYS A 52 -0.75 9.01 4.40
N THR A 53 -1.75 8.13 4.41
CA THR A 53 -1.72 6.88 5.18
C THR A 53 -1.23 5.72 4.32
N TYR A 54 -0.86 4.62 4.97
CA TYR A 54 -0.38 3.41 4.29
C TYR A 54 -1.38 2.85 3.28
N HIS A 55 -2.69 3.02 3.51
CA HIS A 55 -3.76 2.52 2.65
C HIS A 55 -3.64 3.01 1.20
N VAL A 56 -3.13 4.24 0.99
CA VAL A 56 -2.90 4.80 -0.34
C VAL A 56 -1.79 4.03 -1.07
N TYR A 57 -0.73 3.65 -0.35
CA TYR A 57 0.37 2.84 -0.88
C TYR A 57 -0.12 1.43 -1.25
N VAL A 58 -0.83 0.76 -0.33
CA VAL A 58 -1.39 -0.59 -0.57
C VAL A 58 -2.31 -0.58 -1.78
N ALA A 59 -3.25 0.36 -1.85
CA ALA A 59 -4.19 0.45 -2.95
C ALA A 59 -3.47 0.69 -4.29
N TYR A 60 -2.48 1.58 -4.34
CA TYR A 60 -1.72 1.85 -5.56
C TYR A 60 -0.87 0.64 -5.98
N ALA A 61 -0.18 -0.02 -5.03
CA ALA A 61 0.61 -1.22 -5.30
C ALA A 61 -0.27 -2.36 -5.85
N MET A 62 -1.44 -2.58 -5.25
CA MET A 62 -2.39 -3.59 -5.73
C MET A 62 -3.00 -3.24 -7.09
N MET A 63 -3.19 -1.96 -7.42
CA MET A 63 -3.55 -1.57 -8.79
C MET A 63 -2.43 -1.92 -9.79
N ALA A 64 -1.17 -1.59 -9.45
CA ALA A 64 -0.03 -1.94 -10.29
C ALA A 64 0.11 -3.46 -10.49
N PHE A 65 -0.08 -4.24 -9.43
CA PHE A 65 0.00 -5.71 -9.48
C PHE A 65 -1.19 -6.32 -10.24
N CYS A 66 -2.42 -6.06 -9.79
CA CYS A 66 -3.60 -6.75 -10.29
C CYS A 66 -4.05 -6.24 -11.67
N LEU A 67 -3.93 -4.94 -11.93
CA LEU A 67 -4.50 -4.30 -13.12
C LEU A 67 -3.43 -3.99 -14.17
N ASP A 68 -2.27 -3.50 -13.75
CA ASP A 68 -1.18 -3.15 -14.68
C ASP A 68 -0.24 -4.34 -14.96
N LYS A 69 -0.39 -5.44 -14.21
CA LYS A 69 0.43 -6.67 -14.29
C LYS A 69 1.93 -6.39 -14.12
N ASP A 70 2.27 -5.38 -13.31
CA ASP A 70 3.63 -4.97 -13.03
C ASP A 70 3.98 -5.22 -11.55
N PRO A 71 4.41 -6.45 -11.20
CA PRO A 71 4.78 -6.79 -9.83
C PRO A 71 6.03 -6.05 -9.36
N LYS A 72 6.90 -5.60 -10.28
CA LYS A 72 8.11 -4.84 -9.93
C LYS A 72 7.73 -3.46 -9.42
N VAL A 73 6.79 -2.78 -10.08
CA VAL A 73 6.27 -1.50 -9.59
C VAL A 73 5.55 -1.66 -8.26
N ALA A 74 4.72 -2.70 -8.10
CA ALA A 74 4.04 -2.98 -6.83
C ALA A 74 5.05 -3.19 -5.69
N HIS A 75 6.06 -4.02 -5.90
CA HIS A 75 7.14 -4.26 -4.92
C HIS A 75 7.87 -2.95 -4.56
N ASN A 76 8.22 -2.13 -5.54
CA ASN A 76 8.89 -0.84 -5.29
C ASN A 76 8.01 0.13 -4.47
N VAL A 77 6.69 0.10 -4.68
CA VAL A 77 5.74 0.91 -3.89
C VAL A 77 5.67 0.40 -2.45
N TYR A 78 5.66 -0.92 -2.25
CA TYR A 78 5.70 -1.50 -0.91
C TYR A 78 7.01 -1.17 -0.17
N GLU A 79 8.16 -1.34 -0.80
CA GLU A 79 9.45 -0.97 -0.17
C GLU A 79 9.54 0.54 0.13
N ALA A 80 8.95 1.38 -0.73
CA ALA A 80 8.89 2.81 -0.47
C ALA A 80 8.01 3.16 0.75
N GLY A 81 6.85 2.51 0.90
CA GLY A 81 5.96 2.74 2.04
C GLY A 81 6.48 2.12 3.34
N LEU A 82 7.23 1.01 3.27
CA LEU A 82 7.82 0.36 4.44
C LEU A 82 8.76 1.29 5.20
N LYS A 83 9.49 2.17 4.50
CA LYS A 83 10.32 3.21 5.13
C LYS A 83 9.56 4.14 6.08
N ARG A 84 8.25 4.26 5.91
CA ARG A 84 7.38 5.16 6.68
C ARG A 84 6.40 4.43 7.59
N PHE A 85 5.93 3.24 7.20
CA PHE A 85 4.86 2.51 7.87
C PHE A 85 5.30 1.15 8.41
N MET A 86 6.59 0.97 8.71
CA MET A 86 7.09 -0.26 9.35
C MET A 86 6.53 -0.48 10.77
N HIS A 87 6.01 0.58 11.39
CA HIS A 87 5.32 0.50 12.69
C HIS A 87 3.82 0.18 12.56
N GLU A 88 3.30 0.00 11.35
CA GLU A 88 1.88 -0.28 11.12
C GLU A 88 1.71 -1.78 10.78
N PRO A 89 1.23 -2.62 11.72
CA PRO A 89 1.06 -4.05 11.48
C PRO A 89 0.19 -4.33 10.25
N GLY A 90 -0.89 -3.58 10.07
CA GLY A 90 -1.76 -3.69 8.90
C GLY A 90 -1.03 -3.48 7.58
N TYR A 91 -0.03 -2.59 7.53
CA TYR A 91 0.78 -2.40 6.32
C TYR A 91 1.69 -3.60 6.03
N ILE A 92 2.30 -4.17 7.07
CA ILE A 92 3.16 -5.36 6.96
C ILE A 92 2.36 -6.55 6.45
N LEU A 93 1.14 -6.75 6.97
CA LEU A 93 0.25 -7.83 6.54
C LEU A 93 -0.15 -7.70 5.06
N GLU A 94 -0.49 -6.50 4.61
CA GLU A 94 -0.82 -6.24 3.20
C GLU A 94 0.41 -6.47 2.28
N TYR A 95 1.61 -6.16 2.75
CA TYR A 95 2.83 -6.45 1.99
C TYR A 95 3.13 -7.96 1.96
N ALA A 96 2.96 -8.66 3.09
CA ALA A 96 3.12 -10.11 3.15
C ALA A 96 2.11 -10.83 2.23
N ASP A 97 0.83 -10.40 2.19
CA ASP A 97 -0.17 -10.96 1.27
C ASP A 97 0.25 -10.79 -0.20
N PHE A 98 0.76 -9.62 -0.57
CA PHE A 98 1.31 -9.39 -1.91
C PHE A 98 2.47 -10.34 -2.22
N LEU A 99 3.43 -10.51 -1.31
CA LEU A 99 4.56 -11.43 -1.51
C LEU A 99 4.11 -12.91 -1.54
N CYS A 100 3.08 -13.28 -0.78
CA CYS A 100 2.45 -14.60 -0.83
C CYS A 100 1.88 -14.89 -2.22
N ARG A 101 1.21 -13.91 -2.84
CA ARG A 101 0.69 -14.02 -4.21
C ARG A 101 1.81 -14.15 -5.26
N LEU A 102 3.02 -13.67 -4.95
CA LEU A 102 4.22 -13.87 -5.76
C LEU A 102 4.96 -15.17 -5.45
N ASN A 103 4.55 -15.91 -4.41
CA ASN A 103 5.26 -17.07 -3.89
C ASN A 103 6.73 -16.76 -3.51
N ASP A 104 6.97 -15.55 -2.98
CA ASP A 104 8.30 -15.05 -2.64
C ASP A 104 8.63 -15.25 -1.15
N ASP A 105 8.73 -16.52 -0.75
CA ASP A 105 8.92 -16.93 0.65
C ASP A 105 10.19 -16.32 1.27
N ARG A 106 11.23 -16.07 0.47
CA ARG A 106 12.46 -15.43 0.94
C ARG A 106 12.18 -14.01 1.43
N ASN A 107 11.47 -13.22 0.64
CA ASN A 107 11.16 -11.85 1.04
C ASN A 107 10.08 -11.78 2.12
N ILE A 108 9.17 -12.74 2.21
CA ILE A 108 8.20 -12.82 3.32
C ILE A 108 8.93 -13.00 4.66
N ARG A 109 9.88 -13.94 4.73
CA ARG A 109 10.68 -14.15 5.96
C ARG A 109 11.47 -12.90 6.32
N ALA A 110 12.17 -12.30 5.36
CA ALA A 110 12.94 -11.08 5.58
C ALA A 110 12.04 -9.90 6.03
N LEU A 111 10.82 -9.80 5.50
CA LEU A 111 9.86 -8.77 5.90
C LEU A 111 9.45 -8.95 7.38
N PHE A 112 9.06 -10.16 7.79
CA PHE A 112 8.66 -10.42 9.17
C PHE A 112 9.82 -10.22 10.15
N GLU A 113 11.04 -10.66 9.80
CA GLU A 113 12.23 -10.44 10.63
C GLU A 113 12.49 -8.94 10.84
N ARG A 114 12.44 -8.14 9.78
CA ARG A 114 12.60 -6.68 9.84
C ARG A 114 11.52 -6.03 10.68
N ALA A 115 10.25 -6.42 10.48
CA ALA A 115 9.12 -5.88 11.20
C ALA A 115 9.20 -6.18 12.71
N LEU A 116 9.43 -7.43 13.09
CA LEU A 116 9.53 -7.84 14.50
C LEU A 116 10.75 -7.24 15.21
N SER A 117 11.81 -6.91 14.47
CA SER A 117 12.98 -6.20 15.03
C SER A 117 12.70 -4.71 15.27
N SER A 118 11.68 -4.13 14.63
CA SER A 118 11.38 -2.70 14.70
C SER A 118 10.13 -2.35 15.51
N LEU A 119 9.19 -3.29 15.66
CA LEU A 119 7.92 -3.07 16.36
C LEU A 119 8.09 -3.24 17.87
N PRO A 120 7.41 -2.42 18.71
CA PRO A 120 7.30 -2.71 20.12
C PRO A 120 6.51 -4.01 20.35
N PRO A 121 6.74 -4.74 21.45
CA PRO A 121 6.11 -6.04 21.70
C PRO A 121 4.58 -6.02 21.60
N GLU A 122 3.94 -4.94 22.04
CA GLU A 122 2.49 -4.76 22.06
C GLU A 122 1.87 -4.68 20.65
N GLU A 123 2.58 -4.05 19.70
CA GLU A 123 2.15 -3.92 18.29
C GLU A 123 2.61 -5.12 17.44
N SER A 124 3.46 -5.99 18.00
CA SER A 124 4.03 -7.12 17.29
C SER A 124 3.10 -8.34 17.19
N VAL A 125 2.03 -8.39 17.99
CA VAL A 125 1.21 -9.60 18.17
C VAL A 125 0.59 -10.08 16.85
N GLU A 126 -0.05 -9.19 16.09
CA GLU A 126 -0.66 -9.54 14.80
C GLU A 126 0.39 -9.98 13.78
N THR A 127 1.51 -9.25 13.70
CA THR A 127 2.66 -9.60 12.84
C THR A 127 3.24 -10.97 13.20
N LEU A 128 3.33 -11.29 14.49
CA LEU A 128 3.84 -12.57 15.00
C LEU A 128 2.88 -13.72 14.68
N LEU A 129 1.57 -13.53 14.89
CA LEU A 129 0.56 -14.53 14.53
C LEU A 129 0.57 -14.81 13.02
N ALA A 130 0.68 -13.76 12.21
CA ALA A 130 0.78 -13.91 10.76
C ALA A 130 2.06 -14.66 10.34
N LYS A 131 3.20 -14.38 10.99
CA LYS A 131 4.44 -15.14 10.78
C LYS A 131 4.26 -16.62 11.15
N GLN A 132 3.66 -16.92 12.30
CA GLN A 132 3.40 -18.30 12.73
C GLN A 132 2.48 -19.04 11.76
N ALA A 133 1.43 -18.38 11.26
CA ALA A 133 0.53 -18.95 10.26
C ALA A 133 1.27 -19.22 8.94
N PHE A 134 2.11 -18.30 8.49
CA PHE A 134 2.96 -18.47 7.31
C PHE A 134 3.91 -19.67 7.46
N ASP A 135 4.63 -19.75 8.58
CA ASP A 135 5.58 -20.82 8.92
C ASP A 135 4.88 -22.20 8.91
N SER A 136 3.67 -22.28 9.50
CA SER A 136 2.84 -23.50 9.52
C SER A 136 2.39 -23.96 8.13
N ILE A 137 1.94 -23.03 7.26
CA ILE A 137 1.49 -23.35 5.89
C ILE A 137 2.68 -23.82 5.02
N ARG A 138 3.86 -23.24 5.21
CA ARG A 138 5.04 -23.49 4.38
C ARG A 138 5.96 -24.59 4.93
N GLY A 139 5.69 -25.11 6.13
CA GLY A 139 6.45 -26.22 6.73
C GLY A 139 7.87 -25.83 7.12
N THR A 140 8.10 -24.57 7.52
CA THR A 140 9.39 -24.03 8.00
C THR A 140 9.21 -23.30 9.29
#